data_AF-A0A838TRV9-F1
#
_entry.id   AF-A0A838TRV9-F1
#
_cell.length_a   1.000
_cell.length_b   1.000
_cell.length_c   1.000
_cell.angle_alpha   90.00
_cell.angle_beta   90.00
_cell.angle_gamma   90.00
#
_symmetry.space_group_name_H-M   'P 1'
#
loop_
_entity.id
_entity.type
_entity.pdbx_description
1 polymer ?
#
loop_
_entity_poly.entity_id
_entity_poly.type
_entity_poly.pdbx_seq_one_letter_code
_entity_poly.pdbx_strand_id
1 'polypeptide(L)' 'MPVRPVIRAGFNYLKEKGHYIAGYVIMPNHIHALLAFSKTDKKINKIIGNGKRFLAYEIIK' A
#
# COMPACT_ATOMS: atom_id res chain seq x y z
N MET A 1 9.16 13.15 -10.30
CA MET A 1 7.99 12.26 -10.40
C MET A 1 7.07 12.51 -9.21
N PRO A 2 5.75 12.74 -9.34
CA PRO A 2 4.90 12.90 -8.18
C PRO A 2 4.72 11.54 -7.48
N VAL A 3 4.99 11.47 -6.17
CA VAL A 3 4.90 10.23 -5.35
C VAL A 3 3.43 9.84 -5.07
N ARG A 4 2.51 10.81 -5.12
CA ARG A 4 1.09 10.63 -4.78
C ARG A 4 0.33 9.61 -5.66
N PRO A 5 0.48 9.57 -6.99
CA PRO A 5 -0.19 8.59 -7.85
C PRO A 5 0.27 7.16 -7.60
N VAL A 6 1.55 6.95 -7.28
CA VAL A 6 2.14 5.62 -7.02
C VAL A 6 1.54 5.00 -5.76
N ILE A 7 1.45 5.77 -4.68
CA ILE A 7 0.85 5.31 -3.41
C ILE A 7 -0.62 4.93 -3.60
N ARG A 8 -1.36 5.67 -4.44
CA ARG A 8 -2.75 5.33 -4.79
C ARG A 8 -2.86 4.00 -5.53
N ALA A 9 -1.90 3.67 -6.41
CA ALA A 9 -1.90 2.38 -7.12
C ALA A 9 -1.69 1.19 -6.15
N GLY A 10 -0.74 1.30 -5.21
CA GLY A 10 -0.56 0.25 -4.18
C GLY A 10 -1.78 0.06 -3.28
N PHE A 11 -2.53 1.14 -3.04
CA PHE A 11 -3.79 1.10 -2.32
C PHE A 11 -4.94 0.42 -3.08
N ASN A 12 -4.99 0.57 -4.40
CA ASN A 12 -5.96 -0.15 -5.22
C ASN A 12 -5.79 -1.67 -5.13
N TYR A 13 -4.54 -2.16 -5.12
CA TYR A 13 -4.26 -3.58 -4.93
C TYR A 13 -4.84 -4.13 -3.62
N LEU A 14 -4.70 -3.39 -2.51
CA LEU A 14 -5.27 -3.80 -1.22
C LEU A 14 -6.81 -3.83 -1.27
N LYS A 15 -7.43 -2.84 -1.92
CA LYS A 15 -8.89 -2.77 -2.12
C LYS A 15 -9.42 -3.92 -2.98
N GLU A 16 -8.74 -4.26 -4.06
CA GLU A 16 -9.08 -5.41 -4.92
C GLU A 16 -9.04 -6.75 -4.18
N LYS A 17 -8.25 -6.86 -3.10
CA LYS A 17 -8.23 -8.03 -2.21
C LYS A 17 -9.19 -7.93 -1.03
N GLY A 18 -10.09 -6.94 -1.06
CA GLY A 18 -11.11 -6.74 -0.03
C GLY A 18 -10.56 -6.13 1.27
N HIS A 19 -9.35 -5.56 1.27
CA HIS A 19 -8.82 -4.82 2.41
C HIS A 19 -9.12 -3.32 2.26
N TYR A 20 -9.19 -2.61 3.38
CA TYR A 20 -9.57 -1.20 3.38
C TYR A 20 -8.44 -0.32 3.89
N ILE A 21 -8.33 0.89 3.34
CA ILE A 21 -7.46 1.94 3.85
C ILE A 21 -8.34 2.91 4.61
N ALA A 22 -8.21 2.92 5.94
CA ALA A 22 -8.97 3.81 6.81
C ALA A 22 -8.38 5.24 6.83
N GLY A 23 -7.08 5.38 6.58
CA GLY A 23 -6.41 6.67 6.48
C GLY A 23 -4.95 6.52 6.10
N TYR A 24 -4.34 7.59 5.58
CA TYR A 24 -2.90 7.64 5.31
C TYR A 24 -2.39 9.08 5.27
N VAL A 25 -1.09 9.25 5.55
CA VAL A 25 -0.37 10.51 5.44
C VAL A 25 0.95 10.25 4.70
N ILE A 26 1.21 11.04 3.66
CA ILE A 26 2.47 11.01 2.91
C ILE A 26 3.35 12.15 3.44
N MET A 27 4.46 11.78 4.05
CA MET A 27 5.51 12.71 4.48
C MET A 27 6.62 12.74 3.41
N PRO A 28 7.54 13.73 3.41
CA PRO A 28 8.58 13.83 2.39
C PRO A 28 9.48 12.59 2.25
N ASN A 29 9.67 11.82 3.34
CA ASN A 29 10.59 10.67 3.38
C ASN A 29 9.93 9.34 3.81
N HIS A 30 8.68 9.33 4.25
CA HIS A 30 7.99 8.12 4.70
C HIS A 30 6.47 8.27 4.61
N ILE A 31 5.76 7.18 4.91
CA ILE A 31 4.30 7.12 4.83
C ILE A 31 3.77 6.42 6.07
N HIS A 32 2.74 7.02 6.67
CA HIS A 32 1.89 6.36 7.68
C HIS A 32 0.57 5.94 7.02
N ALA A 33 0.13 4.71 7.27
CA ALA A 33 -1.14 4.21 6.76
C ALA A 33 -1.84 3.36 7.81
N LEU A 34 -3.16 3.55 7.93
CA LEU A 34 -4.06 2.73 8.74
C LEU A 34 -4.86 1.81 7.81
N LEU A 35 -4.63 0.51 7.94
CA LEU A 35 -5.20 -0.52 7.07
C LEU A 35 -6.10 -1.45 7.87
N ALA A 36 -7.32 -1.67 7.41
CA ALA A 36 -8.23 -2.67 7.95
C ALA A 36 -8.19 -3.93 7.07
N PHE A 37 -7.65 -5.01 7.63
CA PHE A 37 -7.52 -6.28 6.94
C PHE A 37 -8.76 -7.15 7.13
N SER A 38 -9.44 -7.46 6.03
CA SER A 38 -10.40 -8.55 5.98
C SER A 38 -9.74 -9.91 6.18
N LYS A 39 -10.49 -10.86 6.74
CA LYS A 39 -10.03 -12.24 7.00
C LYS A 39 -9.51 -12.87 5.71
N THR A 40 -8.29 -13.41 5.76
CA THR A 40 -7.63 -14.10 4.65
C THR A 40 -6.58 -15.06 5.21
N ASP A 41 -6.26 -16.13 4.47
CA ASP A 41 -5.20 -17.07 4.83
C ASP A 41 -3.79 -16.49 4.62
N LYS A 42 -3.69 -15.32 3.98
CA LYS A 42 -2.41 -14.64 3.74
C LYS A 42 -1.95 -13.91 5.00
N LYS A 43 -0.73 -14.20 5.42
CA LYS A 43 -0.06 -13.45 6.50
C LYS A 43 0.07 -11.97 6.12
N ILE A 44 -0.28 -11.09 7.07
CA ILE A 44 -0.21 -9.62 6.91
C ILE A 44 1.17 -9.18 6.38
N ASN A 45 2.26 -9.74 6.92
CA ASN A 45 3.62 -9.42 6.49
C ASN A 45 3.86 -9.70 5.00
N LYS A 46 3.24 -10.74 4.43
CA LYS A 46 3.37 -11.05 3.01
C LYS A 46 2.57 -10.07 2.15
N ILE A 47 1.40 -9.65 2.61
CA ILE A 47 0.57 -8.64 1.94
C ILE A 47 1.29 -7.29 1.91
N ILE A 48 1.79 -6.83 3.07
CA ILE A 48 2.53 -5.58 3.19
C ILE A 48 3.85 -5.62 2.41
N GLY A 49 4.61 -6.72 2.51
CA GLY A 49 5.88 -6.87 1.81
C GLY A 49 5.73 -6.77 0.30
N ASN A 50 4.72 -7.45 -0.26
CA ASN A 50 4.40 -7.36 -1.69
C ASN A 50 3.98 -5.94 -2.08
N GLY A 51 3.12 -5.29 -1.28
CA GLY A 51 2.70 -3.90 -1.52
C GLY A 51 3.89 -2.93 -1.57
N LYS A 52 4.80 -3.00 -0.59
CA LYS A 52 6.03 -2.18 -0.57
C LYS A 52 6.90 -2.41 -1.81
N ARG A 53 7.03 -3.66 -2.25
CA ARG A 53 7.82 -4.03 -3.45
C ARG A 53 7.24 -3.44 -4.73
N PHE A 54 5.92 -3.53 -4.92
CA PHE A 54 5.26 -2.95 -6.10
C PHE A 54 5.37 -1.42 -6.12
N LEU A 55 5.19 -0.78 -4.96
CA LEU A 55 5.39 0.66 -4.83
C LEU A 55 6.84 1.07 -5.16
N ALA A 56 7.83 0.30 -4.70
CA ALA A 56 9.25 0.58 -5.00
C ALA A 56 9.54 0.52 -6.50
N TYR A 57 8.96 -0.44 -7.22
CA TYR A 57 9.12 -0.54 -8.68
C TYR A 57 8.57 0.65 -9.44
N GLU A 58 7.44 1.19 -8.99
CA GLU A 58 6.86 2.38 -9.61
C GLU A 58 7.59 3.69 -9.21
N ILE A 59 8.34 3.71 -8.10
CA ILE A 59 9.17 4.85 -7.69
C ILE A 59 10.51 4.90 -8.44
N ILE A 60 11.09 3.75 -8.76
CA ILE A 60 12.42 3.64 -9.39
C ILE A 60 12.36 3.85 -10.93
N LYS A 61 11.18 3.74 -11.55
CA LYS A 61 10.99 4.10 -12.97
C LYS A 61 11.23 5.59 -13.21
#